data_AF-A0A7J6WK40-F1
#
_entry.id   AF-A0A7J6WK40-F1
#
_cell.length_a   1.000
_cell.length_b   1.000
_cell.length_c   1.000
_cell.angle_alpha   90.00
_cell.angle_beta   90.00
_cell.angle_gamma   90.00
#
_symmetry.space_group_name_H-M   'P 1'
#
loop_
_entity.id
_entity.type
_entity.pdbx_description
1 polymer ?
#
loop_
_entity_poly.entity_id
_entity_poly.type
_entity_poly.pdbx_seq_one_letter_code
_entity_poly.pdbx_strand_id
1 'polypeptide(L)'
;DLYNGTIKKFSVSRNVLCSNCNGKGTESGASMECQGSGMKVSERQLGPVMIRQTQHCCNDCKGTGEVISDHDRCVSCNGEKVVMEEKVFLSL
;
A
#
# COMPACT_ATOMS: atom_id res chain seq x y z
N ASP A 1 16.51 -39.04 -16.01
CA ASP A 1 15.44 -38.19 -15.44
C ASP A 1 14.33 -37.76 -16.38
N LEU A 2 14.58 -37.25 -17.59
CA LEU A 2 13.50 -36.74 -18.46
C LEU A 2 12.43 -37.79 -18.85
N TYR A 3 12.79 -39.08 -18.88
CA TYR A 3 11.93 -40.16 -19.37
C TYR A 3 10.89 -40.68 -18.36
N ASN A 4 11.09 -40.45 -17.05
CA ASN A 4 10.20 -40.96 -15.98
C ASN A 4 9.37 -39.84 -15.31
N GLY A 5 9.50 -38.60 -15.78
CA GLY A 5 8.98 -37.42 -15.10
C GLY A 5 9.81 -37.06 -13.86
N THR A 6 10.00 -35.76 -13.63
CA THR A 6 10.66 -35.26 -12.42
C THR A 6 9.72 -34.29 -11.72
N ILE A 7 9.30 -34.64 -10.51
CA ILE A 7 8.50 -33.74 -9.67
C ILE A 7 9.44 -32.70 -9.07
N LYS A 8 9.30 -31.44 -9.47
CA LYS A 8 10.06 -30.33 -8.88
C LYS A 8 9.19 -29.60 -7.88
N LYS A 9 9.73 -29.44 -6.68
CA LYS A 9 9.21 -28.55 -5.65
C LYS A 9 9.71 -27.14 -5.95
N PHE A 10 8.81 -26.19 -6.08
CA PHE A 10 9.17 -24.78 -6.13
C PHE A 10 8.22 -23.98 -5.25
N SER A 11 8.75 -22.96 -4.57
CA SER A 11 7.95 -22.04 -3.79
C SER A 11 7.77 -20.73 -4.54
N VAL A 12 6.56 -20.17 -4.44
CA VAL A 12 6.22 -18.85 -4.97
C VAL A 12 5.84 -17.98 -3.80
N SER A 13 6.58 -16.89 -3.62
CA SER A 13 6.22 -15.81 -2.70
C SER A 13 5.38 -14.77 -3.42
N ARG A 14 4.24 -14.40 -2.85
CA ARG A 14 3.36 -13.35 -3.38
C ARG A 14 2.88 -12.45 -2.26
N ASN A 15 2.63 -11.18 -2.59
CA ASN A 15 1.91 -10.28 -1.69
C ASN A 15 0.42 -10.55 -1.82
N VAL A 16 -0.26 -10.78 -0.69
CA VAL A 16 -1.72 -10.93 -0.61
C VAL A 16 -2.29 -9.85 0.30
N LEU A 17 -3.56 -9.48 0.09
CA LEU A 17 -4.24 -8.56 0.98
C LEU A 17 -4.28 -9.12 2.40
N CYS A 18 -3.98 -8.28 3.38
CA CYS A 18 -4.04 -8.64 4.79
C CYS A 18 -5.48 -9.01 5.14
N SER A 19 -5.71 -10.26 5.54
CA SER A 19 -7.04 -10.77 5.88
C SER A 19 -7.59 -10.17 7.17
N ASN A 20 -6.72 -9.79 8.11
CA ASN A 20 -7.14 -9.25 9.40
C ASN A 20 -7.77 -7.86 9.29
N CYS A 21 -7.20 -6.98 8.46
CA CYS A 21 -7.76 -5.66 8.19
C CYS A 21 -8.50 -5.56 6.85
N ASN A 22 -8.64 -6.66 6.10
CA ASN A 22 -9.20 -6.69 4.74
C ASN A 22 -8.62 -5.60 3.82
N GLY A 23 -7.29 -5.42 3.87
CA GLY A 23 -6.61 -4.40 3.06
C GLY A 23 -6.81 -2.94 3.50
N LYS A 24 -7.44 -2.67 4.64
CA LYS A 24 -7.57 -1.29 5.18
C LYS A 24 -6.30 -0.76 5.83
N GLY A 25 -5.49 -1.64 6.41
CA GLY A 25 -4.27 -1.29 7.14
C GLY A 25 -4.53 -0.81 8.58
N THR A 26 -5.79 -0.64 8.97
CA THR A 26 -6.22 -0.24 10.32
C THR A 26 -6.96 -1.36 11.05
N GLU A 27 -6.96 -1.34 12.38
CA GLU A 27 -7.77 -2.26 13.19
C GLU A 27 -9.22 -1.78 13.29
N SER A 28 -9.42 -0.48 13.57
CA SER A 28 -10.76 0.11 13.69
C SER A 28 -11.46 0.34 12.35
N GLY A 29 -10.70 0.38 11.25
CA GLY A 29 -11.19 0.80 9.94
C GLY A 29 -11.19 2.31 9.73
N ALA A 30 -10.76 3.11 10.70
CA ALA A 30 -10.65 4.56 10.58
C ALA A 30 -9.33 4.96 9.91
N SER A 31 -9.42 5.67 8.79
CA SER A 31 -8.30 6.38 8.19
C SER A 31 -8.61 7.87 8.17
N MET A 32 -7.60 8.71 8.38
CA MET A 32 -7.74 10.15 8.18
C MET A 32 -7.38 10.45 6.72
N GLU A 33 -8.36 10.87 5.92
CA GLU A 33 -8.14 11.17 4.50
C GLU A 33 -7.44 12.53 4.33
N CYS A 34 -6.38 12.59 3.50
CA CYS A 34 -5.77 13.86 3.12
C CYS A 34 -6.49 14.47 1.89
N GLN A 35 -7.80 14.72 2.01
CA GLN A 35 -8.65 15.05 0.86
C GLN A 35 -8.59 13.97 -0.26
N GLY A 36 -8.28 12.72 0.10
CA GLY A 36 -8.31 11.52 -0.75
C GLY A 36 -7.31 11.45 -1.91
N SER A 37 -6.62 12.54 -2.26
CA SER A 37 -5.82 12.63 -3.50
C SER A 37 -4.34 12.28 -3.34
N GLY A 38 -3.84 12.16 -2.10
CA GLY A 38 -2.42 11.95 -1.83
C GLY A 38 -1.53 13.14 -2.21
N MET A 39 -2.12 14.27 -2.62
CA MET A 39 -1.42 15.44 -3.14
C MET A 39 -1.84 16.70 -2.36
N LYS A 40 -0.89 17.62 -2.15
CA LYS A 40 -1.15 18.97 -1.64
C LYS A 40 -0.90 19.97 -2.76
N VAL A 41 -1.87 20.87 -2.97
CA VAL A 41 -1.73 21.99 -3.92
C VAL A 41 -1.23 23.21 -3.15
N SER A 42 -0.09 23.75 -3.58
CA SER A 42 0.43 25.02 -3.07
C SER A 42 0.29 26.09 -4.14
N GLU A 43 -0.31 27.22 -3.79
CA GLU A 43 -0.45 28.36 -4.70
C GLU A 43 0.64 29.38 -4.40
N ARG A 44 1.36 29.79 -5.45
CA ARG A 44 2.35 30.87 -5.36
C ARG A 44 1.96 31.97 -6.33
N GLN A 45 1.71 33.15 -5.79
CA GLN A 45 1.53 34.35 -6.60
C GLN A 45 2.88 34.79 -7.17
N LEU A 46 2.97 34.86 -8.50
CA LEU A 46 4.16 35.30 -9.23
C LEU A 46 4.01 36.75 -9.74
N GLY A 47 2.79 37.30 -9.72
CA GLY A 47 2.52 38.70 -10.02
C GLY A 47 1.04 39.07 -9.84
N PRO A 48 0.64 40.31 -10.17
CA PRO A 48 -0.72 40.82 -9.96
C PRO A 48 -1.82 40.02 -10.67
N VAL A 49 -1.50 39.32 -11.76
CA VAL A 49 -2.44 38.52 -12.57
C VAL A 49 -2.05 37.04 -12.64
N MET A 50 -0.84 36.67 -12.19
CA MET A 50 -0.28 35.34 -12.41
C MET A 50 -0.12 34.59 -11.10
N ILE A 51 -0.90 33.53 -10.94
CA ILE A 51 -0.81 32.55 -9.84
C ILE A 51 -0.35 31.22 -10.43
N ARG A 52 0.62 30.58 -9.79
CA ARG A 52 1.05 29.23 -10.14
C ARG A 52 0.64 28.26 -9.04
N GLN A 53 -0.13 27.24 -9.42
CA GLN A 53 -0.41 26.10 -8.56
C GLN A 53 0.68 25.04 -8.77
N THR A 54 1.28 24.57 -7.67
CA THR A 54 2.26 23.48 -7.69
C THR A 54 1.72 22.34 -6.84
N GLN A 55 1.57 21.15 -7.45
CA GLN A 55 1.17 19.94 -6.76
C GLN A 55 2.40 19.23 -6.21
N HIS A 56 2.33 18.85 -4.94
CA HIS A 56 3.37 18.08 -4.26
C HIS A 56 2.74 16.84 -3.61
N CYS A 57 3.51 15.76 -3.47
CA CYS A 57 3.09 14.62 -2.67
C CYS A 57 2.76 15.08 -1.24
N CYS A 58 1.63 14.63 -0.71
CA CYS A 58 1.23 14.96 0.64
C CYS A 58 2.20 14.31 1.63
N ASN A 59 2.94 15.12 2.40
CA ASN A 59 3.89 14.61 3.39
C ASN A 59 3.24 13.78 4.49
N ASP A 60 1.96 14.04 4.80
CA ASP A 60 1.27 13.41 5.92
C ASP A 60 0.88 11.96 5.59
N CYS A 61 0.41 11.70 4.36
CA CYS A 61 0.04 10.37 3.89
C CYS A 61 1.10 9.72 2.99
N LYS A 62 2.17 10.45 2.63
CA LYS A 62 3.19 10.01 1.67
C LYS A 62 2.62 9.56 0.32
N GLY A 63 1.51 10.15 -0.11
CA GLY A 63 0.88 9.86 -1.40
C GLY A 63 -0.17 8.75 -1.37
N THR A 64 -0.45 8.12 -0.23
CA THR A 64 -1.46 7.06 -0.13
C THR A 64 -2.90 7.60 -0.12
N GLY A 65 -3.09 8.89 0.17
CA GLY A 65 -4.42 9.50 0.37
C GLY A 65 -4.98 9.31 1.78
N GLU A 66 -4.37 8.45 2.58
CA GLU A 66 -4.85 8.04 3.91
C GLU A 66 -3.72 8.06 4.94
N VAL A 67 -3.99 8.63 6.11
CA VAL A 67 -3.09 8.61 7.26
C VAL A 67 -3.66 7.66 8.30
N ILE A 68 -2.85 6.66 8.67
CA ILE A 68 -3.17 5.70 9.72
C ILE A 68 -2.42 6.12 10.99
N SER A 69 -3.16 6.31 12.08
CA SER A 69 -2.55 6.59 13.39
C SER A 69 -1.70 5.39 13.84
N ASP A 70 -0.56 5.63 14.49
CA ASP A 70 0.33 4.55 14.93
C ASP A 70 -0.35 3.53 15.84
N HIS A 71 -1.29 3.98 16.69
CA HIS A 71 -2.07 3.13 17.58
C HIS A 71 -3.07 2.24 16.83
N ASP A 72 -3.59 2.68 15.69
CA ASP A 72 -4.64 1.96 14.96
C ASP A 72 -4.08 1.15 13.78
N ARG A 73 -2.76 1.07 13.63
CA ARG A 73 -2.15 0.22 12.59
C ARG A 73 -2.48 -1.23 12.85
N CYS A 74 -2.94 -1.92 11.81
CA CYS A 74 -3.12 -3.36 11.86
C CYS A 74 -1.78 -4.03 12.16
N VAL A 75 -1.69 -4.71 13.30
CA VAL A 75 -0.45 -5.36 13.77
C VAL A 75 0.06 -6.41 12.78
N SER A 76 -0.83 -7.05 12.01
CA SER A 76 -0.45 -8.12 11.09
C SER A 76 0.23 -7.66 9.80
N CYS A 77 -0.11 -6.47 9.31
CA CYS A 77 0.53 -5.88 8.12
C CYS A 77 1.29 -4.58 8.41
N ASN A 78 1.30 -4.12 9.66
CA ASN A 78 1.89 -2.85 10.11
C ASN A 78 1.41 -1.63 9.31
N GLY A 79 0.17 -1.65 8.81
CA GLY A 79 -0.38 -0.57 7.97
C GLY A 79 -0.13 -0.72 6.47
N GLU A 80 0.65 -1.72 6.03
CA GLU A 80 0.99 -1.93 4.61
C GLU A 80 -0.14 -2.56 3.78
N LYS A 81 -1.26 -2.94 4.43
CA LYS A 81 -2.46 -3.52 3.79
C LYS A 81 -2.26 -4.90 3.15
N VAL A 82 -1.01 -5.35 2.98
CA VAL A 82 -0.63 -6.65 2.41
C VAL A 82 0.29 -7.43 3.35
N VAL A 83 0.33 -8.74 3.17
CA VAL A 83 1.26 -9.67 3.84
C VAL A 83 1.89 -10.59 2.79
N MET A 84 3.11 -11.05 3.03
CA MET A 84 3.79 -11.99 2.15
C MET A 84 3.33 -13.42 2.44
N GLU A 85 2.83 -14.11 1.42
CA GLU A 85 2.42 -15.51 1.49
C GLU A 85 3.37 -16.34 0.61
N GLU A 86 3.94 -17.41 1.17
CA GLU A 86 4.72 -18.39 0.43
C GLU A 86 3.89 -19.66 0.20
N LYS A 87 3.75 -20.06 -1.08
CA LYS A 87 3.04 -21.28 -1.45
C LYS A 87 3.95 -22.23 -2.20
N VAL A 88 4.04 -23.46 -1.70
CA VAL A 88 4.83 -24.53 -2.32
C VAL A 88 3.96 -25.27 -3.33
N PHE A 89 4.47 -25.39 -4.56
CA PHE A 89 3.85 -26.14 -5.64
C PHE A 89 4.72 -27.34 -6.03
N LEU A 90 4.05 -28.36 -6.57
CA LEU A 90 4.66 -29.53 -7.16
C LEU A 90 4.35 -29.48 -8.66
N SER A 91 5.37 -29.46 -9.52
CA SER A 91 5.16 -29.72 -10.95
C SER A 91 4.94 -31.22 -11.12
N LEU A 92 3.71 -31.62 -11.47
CA LEU A 92 3.41 -32.99 -11.86
C LEU A 92 3.91 -33.26 -13.29
#